data_AF-A0A9X3B3J2-F1
#
_entry.id   AF-A0A9X3B3J2-F1
#
_cell.length_a   1.000
_cell.length_b   1.000
_cell.length_c   1.000
_cell.angle_alpha   90.00
_cell.angle_beta   90.00
_cell.angle_gamma   90.00
#
_symmetry.space_group_name_H-M   'P 1'
#
loop_
_entity.id
_entity.type
_entity.pdbx_description
1 polymer ?
#
loop_
_entity_poly.entity_id
_entity_poly.type
_entity_poly.pdbx_seq_one_letter_code
_entity_poly.pdbx_strand_id
1 'polypeptide(L)'
;MSLPNVPRGLHAIFTGLLLLGLAGCASGPDFNTLDARVVFDQPPKLSDDAILDVTLKDNDDGATVAESRYTRVDTTATEVTLQYDQGAIEAAHTYVLQAEVRDQGRLTHLNRERVDVFNGETGEIPTVTLEPASP
;
A
#
# COMPACT_ATOMS: atom_id res chain seq x y z
N MET A 1 37.44 -17.01 -69.04
CA MET A 1 37.32 -16.09 -67.89
C MET A 1 35.94 -16.28 -67.29
N SER A 2 35.88 -16.76 -66.05
CA SER A 2 34.70 -17.35 -65.41
C SER A 2 34.01 -16.31 -64.51
N LEU A 3 32.68 -16.19 -64.62
CA LEU A 3 31.86 -15.37 -63.74
C LEU A 3 31.71 -16.06 -62.36
N PRO A 4 31.81 -15.33 -61.23
CA PRO A 4 31.51 -15.90 -59.92
C PRO A 4 30.00 -15.90 -59.63
N ASN A 5 29.50 -17.09 -59.30
CA ASN A 5 28.17 -17.38 -58.79
C ASN A 5 28.05 -16.91 -57.33
N VAL A 6 27.02 -16.12 -57.00
CA VAL A 6 26.72 -15.70 -55.63
C VAL A 6 25.84 -16.75 -54.94
N PRO A 7 26.24 -17.35 -53.80
CA PRO A 7 25.42 -18.32 -53.10
C PRO A 7 24.28 -17.65 -52.32
N ARG A 8 23.04 -18.06 -52.62
CA ARG A 8 21.76 -17.67 -52.01
C ARG A 8 21.56 -18.17 -50.55
N GLY A 9 22.65 -18.45 -49.83
CA GLY A 9 22.63 -19.28 -48.61
C GLY A 9 22.83 -18.57 -47.28
N LEU A 10 22.95 -17.24 -47.25
CA LEU A 10 23.35 -16.52 -46.02
C LEU A 10 22.45 -15.35 -45.63
N HIS A 11 21.19 -15.36 -46.06
CA HIS A 11 20.16 -14.45 -45.52
C HIS A 11 19.26 -15.12 -44.47
N ALA A 12 19.40 -16.43 -44.26
CA ALA A 12 18.54 -17.17 -43.33
C ALA A 12 19.05 -17.19 -41.87
N ILE A 13 20.25 -16.67 -41.57
CA ILE A 13 20.83 -16.73 -40.22
C ILE A 13 20.59 -15.45 -39.42
N PHE A 14 20.31 -14.31 -40.07
CA PHE A 14 20.13 -13.03 -39.38
C PHE A 14 18.72 -12.81 -38.79
N THR A 15 17.73 -13.63 -39.14
CA THR A 15 16.36 -13.51 -38.63
C THR A 15 16.13 -14.28 -37.32
N GLY A 16 17.05 -15.18 -36.94
CA GLY A 16 16.91 -16.01 -35.73
C GLY A 16 17.31 -15.34 -34.41
N LEU A 17 18.08 -14.24 -34.45
CA LEU A 17 18.66 -13.63 -33.25
C LEU A 17 17.84 -12.49 -32.64
N LEU A 18 16.75 -12.06 -33.29
CA LEU A 18 15.98 -10.88 -32.87
C LEU A 18 14.79 -11.19 -31.92
N LEU A 19 14.45 -12.46 -31.71
CA LEU A 19 13.26 -12.87 -30.93
C LEU A 19 13.55 -13.26 -29.47
N LEU A 20 14.81 -13.17 -29.02
CA LEU A 20 15.22 -13.58 -27.66
C LEU A 20 15.27 -12.43 -26.62
N GLY A 21 14.88 -11.21 -26.99
CA GLY A 21 15.09 -10.01 -26.17
C GLY A 21 13.90 -9.47 -25.37
N LEU A 22 12.70 -10.07 -25.44
CA LEU A 22 11.48 -9.49 -24.83
C LEU A 22 10.84 -10.32 -23.70
N ALA A 23 11.51 -11.37 -23.21
CA ALA A 23 11.09 -12.04 -21.98
C ALA A 23 11.61 -11.28 -20.74
N GLY A 24 11.41 -9.96 -20.70
CA GLY A 24 11.43 -9.23 -19.44
C GLY A 24 10.10 -9.53 -18.77
N CYS A 25 10.07 -10.52 -17.89
CA CYS A 25 8.93 -10.73 -17.01
C CYS A 25 8.77 -9.47 -16.15
N ALA A 26 7.95 -8.53 -16.61
CA ALA A 26 7.38 -7.52 -15.75
C ALA A 26 6.39 -8.25 -14.83
N SER A 27 6.89 -8.91 -13.77
CA SER A 27 6.07 -9.13 -12.60
C SER A 27 5.74 -7.73 -12.09
N GLY A 28 4.52 -7.28 -12.38
CA GLY A 28 4.01 -6.03 -11.83
C GLY A 28 4.00 -6.09 -10.30
N PRO A 29 3.74 -4.93 -9.65
CA PRO A 29 3.55 -4.89 -8.20
C PRO A 29 2.50 -5.92 -7.75
N ASP A 30 2.80 -6.62 -6.68
CA ASP A 30 1.92 -7.62 -6.07
C ASP A 30 1.08 -6.93 -5.00
N PHE A 31 -0.06 -6.37 -5.42
CA PHE A 31 -0.91 -5.60 -4.53
C PHE A 31 -1.77 -6.50 -3.64
N ASN A 32 -1.68 -6.27 -2.34
CA ASN A 32 -2.53 -6.87 -1.31
C ASN A 32 -3.33 -5.79 -0.57
N THR A 33 -4.31 -6.23 0.21
CA THR A 33 -5.15 -5.36 1.04
C THR A 33 -5.00 -5.70 2.51
N LEU A 34 -5.03 -4.68 3.35
CA LEU A 34 -5.14 -4.76 4.79
C LEU A 34 -6.45 -4.08 5.20
N ASP A 35 -7.41 -4.87 5.65
CA ASP A 35 -8.65 -4.36 6.23
C ASP A 35 -8.40 -4.02 7.71
N ALA A 36 -9.00 -2.93 8.17
CA ALA A 36 -8.96 -2.49 9.56
C ALA A 36 -10.26 -1.78 9.93
N ARG A 37 -10.50 -1.65 11.23
CA ARG A 37 -11.61 -0.87 11.76
C ARG A 37 -11.08 0.31 12.56
N VAL A 38 -11.60 1.51 12.30
CA VAL A 38 -11.29 2.71 13.08
C VAL A 38 -12.48 3.06 13.96
N VAL A 39 -12.25 3.23 15.25
CA VAL A 39 -13.27 3.64 16.24
C VAL A 39 -12.78 4.87 17.01
N PHE A 40 -13.70 5.62 17.60
CA PHE A 40 -13.37 6.68 18.55
C PHE A 40 -13.52 6.14 19.97
N ASP A 41 -12.64 6.58 20.88
CA ASP A 41 -12.79 6.34 22.32
C ASP A 41 -14.13 6.86 22.85
N GLN A 42 -14.54 8.02 22.35
CA GLN A 42 -15.81 8.68 22.57
C GLN A 42 -16.27 9.33 21.25
N PRO A 43 -17.49 9.02 20.74
CA PRO A 43 -17.96 9.57 19.48
C PRO A 43 -17.97 11.10 19.46
N PRO A 44 -17.18 11.75 18.58
CA PRO A 44 -17.15 13.20 18.48
C PRO A 44 -18.28 13.72 17.58
N LYS A 45 -18.49 15.04 17.60
CA LYS A 45 -19.19 15.72 16.50
C LYS A 45 -18.15 16.15 15.48
N LEU A 46 -18.25 15.61 14.28
CA LEU A 46 -17.41 16.00 13.14
C LEU A 46 -18.20 16.84 12.15
N SER A 47 -17.53 17.70 11.43
CA SER A 47 -18.08 18.37 10.26
C SER A 47 -18.24 17.41 9.06
N ASP A 48 -19.00 17.83 8.05
CA ASP A 48 -19.15 17.09 6.79
C ASP A 48 -17.86 17.05 5.95
N ASP A 49 -16.89 17.93 6.25
CA ASP A 49 -15.58 17.99 5.61
C ASP A 49 -14.48 17.27 6.40
N ALA A 50 -14.83 16.54 7.46
CA ALA A 50 -13.86 15.76 8.22
C ALA A 50 -13.24 14.65 7.37
N ILE A 51 -11.93 14.50 7.52
CA ILE A 51 -11.11 13.54 6.78
C ILE A 51 -10.46 12.61 7.78
N LEU A 52 -10.61 11.30 7.55
CA LEU A 52 -9.83 10.26 8.20
C LEU A 52 -8.71 9.82 7.25
N ASP A 53 -7.46 9.97 7.69
CA ASP A 53 -6.28 9.44 7.01
C ASP A 53 -5.78 8.24 7.81
N VAL A 54 -5.56 7.11 7.13
CA VAL A 54 -5.03 5.88 7.73
C VAL A 54 -3.78 5.48 6.99
N THR A 55 -2.70 5.22 7.72
CA THR A 55 -1.38 4.93 7.19
C THR A 55 -0.86 3.62 7.75
N LEU A 56 -0.35 2.75 6.88
CA LEU A 56 0.49 1.63 7.24
C LEU A 56 1.95 2.09 7.22
N LYS A 57 2.64 1.95 8.35
CA LYS A 57 4.04 2.36 8.47
C LYS A 57 4.93 1.19 8.83
N ASP A 58 6.11 1.19 8.25
CA ASP A 58 7.25 0.45 8.75
C ASP A 58 7.73 1.16 10.03
N ASN A 59 7.73 0.44 11.15
CA ASN A 59 8.12 0.99 12.45
C ASN A 59 9.64 0.97 12.67
N ASP A 60 10.39 0.20 11.87
CA ASP A 60 11.83 0.07 11.96
C ASP A 60 12.55 1.22 11.27
N ASP A 61 12.10 1.64 10.09
CA ASP A 61 12.68 2.77 9.34
C ASP A 61 11.77 4.02 9.26
N GLY A 62 10.51 3.90 9.64
CA GLY A 62 9.52 4.98 9.64
C GLY A 62 8.84 5.23 8.29
N ALA A 63 9.10 4.42 7.27
CA ALA A 63 8.55 4.58 5.93
C ALA A 63 7.03 4.37 5.91
N THR A 64 6.35 5.14 5.07
CA THR A 64 4.94 4.90 4.75
C THR A 64 4.86 3.85 3.65
N VAL A 65 4.22 2.72 3.97
CA VAL A 65 4.03 1.60 3.04
C VAL A 65 2.72 1.77 2.26
N ALA A 66 1.67 2.24 2.93
CA ALA A 66 0.39 2.53 2.32
C ALA A 66 -0.34 3.65 3.06
N GLU A 67 -1.21 4.35 2.35
CA GLU A 67 -2.06 5.41 2.89
C GLU A 67 -3.44 5.35 2.21
N SER A 68 -4.50 5.45 3.00
CA SER A 68 -5.88 5.55 2.53
C SER A 68 -6.56 6.74 3.20
N ARG A 69 -7.33 7.49 2.40
CA ARG A 69 -8.05 8.69 2.82
C ARG A 69 -9.57 8.52 2.67
N TYR A 70 -10.31 8.88 3.72
CA TYR A 70 -11.76 8.74 3.81
C TYR A 70 -12.41 10.07 4.15
N THR A 71 -13.36 10.51 3.31
CA THR A 71 -14.13 11.76 3.51
C THR A 71 -15.53 11.51 4.08
N ARG A 72 -15.87 10.26 4.38
CA ARG A 72 -17.10 9.87 5.06
C ARG A 72 -16.71 9.08 6.29
N VAL A 73 -16.60 9.77 7.41
CA VAL A 73 -16.19 9.20 8.69
C VAL A 73 -17.45 8.82 9.48
N ASP A 74 -17.62 7.52 9.77
CA ASP A 74 -18.65 7.05 10.70
C ASP A 74 -18.07 7.10 12.11
N THR A 75 -18.72 7.89 12.98
CA THR A 75 -18.28 8.11 14.37
C THR A 75 -18.54 6.93 15.29
N THR A 76 -19.26 5.89 14.82
CA THR A 76 -19.44 4.61 15.53
C THR A 76 -18.30 3.67 15.20
N ALA A 77 -18.09 3.40 13.91
CA ALA A 77 -17.00 2.60 13.40
C ALA A 77 -16.84 2.84 11.90
N THR A 78 -15.63 3.18 11.46
CA THR A 78 -15.29 3.30 10.04
C THR A 78 -14.49 2.07 9.62
N GLU A 79 -15.05 1.27 8.71
CA GLU A 79 -14.31 0.19 8.06
C GLU A 79 -13.37 0.78 6.99
N VAL A 80 -12.10 0.39 7.04
CA VAL A 80 -11.07 0.90 6.14
C VAL A 80 -10.29 -0.25 5.50
N THR A 81 -9.73 0.02 4.33
CA THR A 81 -8.92 -0.91 3.54
C THR A 81 -7.72 -0.15 3.00
N LEU A 82 -6.52 -0.62 3.30
CA LEU A 82 -5.28 -0.09 2.75
C LEU A 82 -4.77 -1.05 1.67
N GLN A 83 -4.46 -0.52 0.49
CA GLN A 83 -3.77 -1.29 -0.54
C GLN A 83 -2.26 -1.05 -0.41
N TYR A 84 -1.48 -2.13 -0.35
CA TYR A 84 -0.03 -2.08 -0.25
C TYR A 84 0.63 -3.03 -1.26
N ASP A 85 1.89 -2.77 -1.61
CA ASP A 85 2.72 -3.69 -2.39
C ASP A 85 3.35 -4.72 -1.43
N GLN A 86 3.10 -6.00 -1.66
CA GLN A 86 3.67 -7.09 -0.86
C GLN A 86 5.20 -7.08 -0.86
N GLY A 87 5.82 -6.58 -1.94
CA GLY A 87 7.27 -6.43 -2.05
C GLY A 87 7.86 -5.38 -1.10
N ALA A 88 7.04 -4.51 -0.52
CA ALA A 88 7.45 -3.51 0.47
C ALA A 88 7.40 -4.04 1.92
N ILE A 89 6.97 -5.28 2.14
CA ILE A 89 6.90 -5.91 3.46
C ILE A 89 8.13 -6.79 3.69
N GLU A 90 8.91 -6.44 4.70
CA GLU A 90 10.09 -7.19 5.14
C GLU A 90 9.75 -8.05 6.36
N ALA A 91 10.02 -9.36 6.28
CA ALA A 91 9.65 -10.31 7.33
C ALA A 91 10.36 -10.06 8.69
N ALA A 92 11.45 -9.30 8.70
CA ALA A 92 12.18 -8.94 9.91
C ALA A 92 11.69 -7.64 10.56
N HIS A 93 10.82 -6.88 9.87
CA HIS A 93 10.33 -5.58 10.32
C HIS A 93 8.98 -5.69 11.02
N THR A 94 8.67 -4.65 11.77
CA THR A 94 7.41 -4.44 12.46
C THR A 94 6.62 -3.37 11.73
N TYR A 95 5.32 -3.61 11.56
CA TYR A 95 4.43 -2.70 10.83
C TYR A 95 3.30 -2.26 11.73
N VAL A 96 2.96 -0.98 11.66
CA VAL A 96 1.95 -0.37 12.53
C VAL A 96 0.91 0.40 11.72
N LEU A 97 -0.32 0.40 12.21
CA LEU A 97 -1.37 1.30 11.73
C LEU A 97 -1.34 2.61 12.51
N GLN A 98 -1.39 3.72 11.77
CA GLN A 98 -1.66 5.05 12.30
C GLN A 98 -2.92 5.59 11.64
N ALA A 99 -3.76 6.27 12.42
CA ALA A 99 -4.95 6.93 11.94
C ALA A 99 -5.06 8.32 12.56
N GLU A 100 -5.39 9.30 11.74
CA GLU A 100 -5.66 10.66 12.17
C GLU A 100 -6.94 11.21 11.55
N VAL A 101 -7.65 12.03 12.31
CA VAL A 101 -8.80 12.78 11.80
C VAL A 101 -8.47 14.26 11.78
N ARG A 102 -8.66 14.87 10.61
CA ARG A 102 -8.63 16.32 10.42
C ARG A 102 -10.03 16.82 10.15
N ASP A 103 -10.49 17.74 10.99
CA ASP A 103 -11.76 18.43 10.84
C ASP A 103 -11.47 19.92 10.58
N GLN A 104 -12.00 20.45 9.47
CA GLN A 104 -11.71 21.82 9.00
C GLN A 104 -10.20 22.10 8.90
N GLY A 105 -9.44 21.11 8.44
CA GLY A 105 -7.99 21.17 8.28
C GLY A 105 -7.16 21.08 9.57
N ARG A 106 -7.80 21.00 10.75
CA ARG A 106 -7.12 20.85 12.04
C ARG A 106 -7.10 19.39 12.47
N LEU A 107 -5.95 18.91 12.93
CA LEU A 107 -5.87 17.60 13.58
C LEU A 107 -6.74 17.62 14.85
N THR A 108 -7.75 16.76 14.91
CA THR A 108 -8.67 16.67 16.05
C THR A 108 -8.57 15.37 16.80
N HIS A 109 -8.23 14.26 16.11
CA HIS A 109 -8.08 12.95 16.74
C HIS A 109 -6.91 12.18 16.12
N LEU A 110 -6.30 11.30 16.91
CA LEU A 110 -5.27 10.35 16.47
C LEU A 110 -5.27 9.11 17.36
N ASN A 111 -4.71 7.99 16.89
CA ASN A 111 -4.40 6.86 17.77
C ASN A 111 -3.06 7.07 18.49
N ARG A 112 -3.05 6.93 19.82
CA ARG A 112 -1.81 6.93 20.62
C ARG A 112 -1.30 5.51 20.89
N GLU A 113 -2.23 4.57 21.03
CA GLU A 113 -1.89 3.15 21.17
C GLU A 113 -1.34 2.60 19.85
N ARG A 114 -0.27 1.81 19.96
CA ARG A 114 0.34 1.14 18.82
C ARG A 114 -0.53 -0.05 18.42
N VAL A 115 -0.85 -0.13 17.14
CA VAL A 115 -1.59 -1.26 16.54
C VAL A 115 -0.66 -1.96 15.57
N ASP A 116 -0.07 -3.07 16.02
CA ASP A 116 0.83 -3.90 15.22
C ASP A 116 0.04 -4.74 14.21
N VAL A 117 0.59 -4.91 13.01
CA VAL A 117 0.04 -5.78 11.95
C VAL A 117 1.12 -6.71 11.41
N PHE A 118 0.69 -7.80 10.75
CA PHE A 118 1.57 -8.86 10.25
C PHE A 118 2.38 -9.61 11.34
N ASN A 119 1.92 -9.56 12.59
CA ASN A 119 2.52 -10.23 13.75
C ASN A 119 2.22 -11.76 13.85
N GLY A 120 1.54 -12.33 12.85
CA GLY A 120 1.15 -13.75 12.82
C GLY A 120 -0.24 -14.05 13.39
N GLU A 121 -0.94 -13.05 13.92
CA GLU A 121 -2.37 -13.17 14.25
C GLU A 121 -3.16 -13.15 12.95
N THR A 122 -3.89 -14.24 12.67
CA THR A 122 -4.65 -14.40 11.42
C THR A 122 -6.14 -14.42 11.71
N GLY A 123 -6.91 -13.69 10.91
CA GLY A 123 -8.37 -13.70 10.93
C GLY A 123 -9.03 -12.67 11.87
N GLU A 124 -8.26 -11.92 12.66
CA GLU A 124 -8.77 -10.76 13.39
C GLU A 124 -8.55 -9.49 12.56
N ILE A 125 -9.59 -8.65 12.46
CA ILE A 125 -9.49 -7.34 11.81
C ILE A 125 -8.92 -6.36 12.85
N PRO A 126 -7.74 -5.77 12.64
CA PRO A 126 -7.14 -4.85 13.58
C PRO A 126 -8.07 -3.65 13.82
N THR A 127 -8.20 -3.26 15.09
CA THR A 127 -9.00 -2.10 15.49
C THR A 127 -8.07 -0.98 15.96
N VAL A 128 -8.23 0.20 15.37
CA VAL A 128 -7.51 1.42 15.72
C VAL A 128 -8.45 2.33 16.49
N THR A 129 -8.10 2.64 17.74
CA THR A 129 -8.87 3.55 18.60
C THR A 129 -8.30 4.96 18.52
N LEU A 130 -9.13 5.91 18.10
CA LEU A 130 -8.83 7.32 18.04
C LEU A 130 -9.16 8.01 19.37
N GLU A 131 -8.27 8.89 19.80
CA GLU A 131 -8.43 9.74 20.96
C GLU A 131 -8.32 11.21 20.54
N PRO A 132 -8.90 12.16 21.29
CA PRO A 132 -8.71 13.58 21.03
C PRO A 132 -7.22 13.96 20.99
N ALA A 133 -6.84 14.66 19.92
CA ALA A 133 -5.58 15.36 19.83
C ALA A 133 -5.55 16.41 20.96
N SER A 134 -4.57 16.33 21.86
CA SER A 134 -4.46 17.34 22.93
C SER A 134 -4.29 18.73 22.30
N PRO A 135 -4.93 19.77 22.85
CA PRO A 135 -4.74 21.15 22.41
C PRO A 135 -3.32 21.68 22.68
#